data_AF-A0A7V8ZKU6-F1
#
_entry.id   AF-A0A7V8ZKU6-F1
#
_cell.length_a   1.000
_cell.length_b   1.000
_cell.length_c   1.000
_cell.angle_alpha   90.00
_cell.angle_beta   90.00
_cell.angle_gamma   90.00
#
_symmetry.space_group_name_H-M   'P 1'
#
loop_
_entity.id
_entity.type
_entity.pdbx_description
1 polymer ?
#
loop_
_entity_poly.entity_id
_entity_poly.type
_entity_poly.pdbx_seq_one_letter_code
_entity_poly.pdbx_strand_id
1 'polypeptide(L)'
;MGGGFVRSATALIAVIVGMLAAAPARAAEPPPYIDWPSLLPALPAPFTPNVEPDCADGSDACIDRTITEMKRRFHAVVPRCDHRAVFSLAYLRVTEDVRAARDEGVFQDPAWLNSEDAVFARMYFSVYDAYAAGQRDGVPMAWQLAFDSERERELSALGDFLMSMNAHINRDFPFLLAGVGITRPDGTTRKPDHDAYNIRLARLYAPVLKEVAERFDPTADDFELGPVDDEAAYAILQSWREGVWRNAERLVNARTPAERAQVAASIEAYATTVGRTLRAALRADPAARGAWCAEHGGQDPASVATVTPAAVGGSARPGT
;
A
#
# COMPACT_ATOMS: atom_id res chain seq x y z
N MET A 1 1.88 -28.99 22.40
CA MET A 1 3.09 -28.38 21.79
C MET A 1 2.61 -27.40 20.74
N GLY A 2 2.43 -26.13 21.12
CA GLY A 2 1.85 -25.09 20.27
C GLY A 2 1.88 -23.80 21.07
N GLY A 3 2.60 -22.78 20.57
CA GLY A 3 2.90 -21.57 21.33
C GLY A 3 4.23 -20.90 20.95
N GLY A 4 5.01 -21.50 20.04
CA GLY A 4 6.28 -20.93 19.55
C GLY A 4 6.14 -19.88 18.44
N PHE A 5 5.08 -19.95 17.61
CA PHE A 5 4.92 -19.07 16.45
C PHE A 5 4.46 -17.65 16.82
N VAL A 6 3.54 -17.52 17.77
CA VAL A 6 3.01 -16.22 18.24
C VAL A 6 4.11 -15.32 18.81
N ARG A 7 5.13 -15.89 19.45
CA ARG A 7 6.24 -15.13 20.05
C ARG A 7 7.21 -14.50 19.05
N SER A 8 7.26 -14.98 17.81
CA SER A 8 8.21 -14.47 16.81
C SER A 8 7.69 -13.25 16.04
N ALA A 9 6.37 -13.11 15.90
CA ALA A 9 5.75 -11.95 15.25
C ALA A 9 5.77 -10.70 16.14
N THR A 10 5.57 -10.84 17.47
CA THR A 10 5.66 -9.75 18.44
C THR A 10 7.07 -9.14 18.51
N ALA A 11 8.11 -9.95 18.26
CA ALA A 11 9.50 -9.49 18.21
C ALA A 11 9.80 -8.66 16.95
N LEU A 12 9.05 -8.83 15.85
CA LEU A 12 9.27 -8.12 14.59
C LEU A 12 8.75 -6.67 14.65
N ILE A 13 7.61 -6.45 15.32
CA ILE A 13 7.16 -5.09 15.66
C ILE A 13 8.21 -4.40 16.52
N ALA A 14 8.83 -5.06 17.50
CA ALA A 14 9.90 -4.44 18.31
C ALA A 14 11.15 -4.04 17.50
N VAL A 15 11.44 -4.68 16.37
CA VAL A 15 12.56 -4.30 15.48
C VAL A 15 12.20 -3.12 14.58
N ILE A 16 10.92 -2.93 14.24
CA ILE A 16 10.43 -1.75 13.48
C ILE A 16 10.10 -0.57 14.43
N VAL A 17 9.61 -0.86 15.64
CA VAL A 17 9.22 0.07 16.72
C VAL A 17 10.39 0.47 17.62
N GLY A 18 11.56 -0.17 17.50
CA GLY A 18 12.76 0.12 18.30
C GLY A 18 13.31 1.56 18.25
N MET A 19 12.63 2.49 17.57
CA MET A 19 12.94 3.92 17.57
C MET A 19 11.90 4.84 18.24
N LEU A 20 10.80 4.33 18.80
CA LEU A 20 9.80 5.17 19.48
C LEU A 20 9.50 4.67 20.90
N ALA A 21 9.81 5.52 21.88
CA ALA A 21 9.75 5.23 23.30
C ALA A 21 8.31 4.97 23.81
N ALA A 22 8.19 4.00 24.72
CA ALA A 22 6.94 3.55 25.32
C ALA A 22 6.27 4.63 26.21
N ALA A 23 4.95 4.81 26.04
CA ALA A 23 4.08 5.52 26.97
C ALA A 23 2.92 4.60 27.41
N PRO A 24 2.38 4.76 28.63
CA PRO A 24 1.43 3.80 29.21
C PRO A 24 -0.01 4.02 28.70
N ALA A 25 -0.74 2.91 28.63
CA ALA A 25 -2.10 2.81 28.10
C ALA A 25 -3.13 3.72 28.81
N ARG A 26 -3.92 4.45 28.02
CA ARG A 26 -5.20 5.06 28.43
C ARG A 26 -6.30 4.60 27.46
N ALA A 27 -7.54 4.69 27.94
CA ALA A 27 -8.76 4.16 27.32
C ALA A 27 -8.96 4.62 25.86
N ALA A 28 -9.60 3.76 25.06
CA ALA A 28 -9.82 3.83 23.62
C ALA A 28 -10.24 5.22 23.09
N GLU A 29 -9.25 6.06 22.83
CA GLU A 29 -9.30 7.11 21.83
C GLU A 29 -9.10 6.45 20.44
N PRO A 30 -9.57 7.06 19.34
CA PRO A 30 -9.10 6.64 18.02
C PRO A 30 -7.56 6.64 18.01
N PRO A 31 -6.91 5.73 17.25
CA PRO A 31 -5.45 5.67 17.13
C PRO A 31 -4.87 7.09 17.07
N PRO A 32 -3.81 7.45 17.82
CA PRO A 32 -3.26 8.78 17.75
C PRO A 32 -2.91 9.10 16.29
N TYR A 33 -3.75 9.93 15.68
CA TYR A 33 -3.45 10.53 14.40
C TYR A 33 -2.31 11.50 14.67
N ILE A 34 -1.09 11.05 14.40
CA ILE A 34 0.04 11.95 14.35
C ILE A 34 -0.19 12.80 13.11
N ASP A 35 -0.43 14.08 13.30
CA ASP A 35 -0.57 15.05 12.23
C ASP A 35 0.81 15.34 11.62
N TRP A 36 1.42 14.31 11.02
CA TRP A 36 2.66 14.41 10.26
C TRP A 36 2.64 15.56 9.25
N PRO A 37 1.53 15.89 8.56
CA PRO A 37 1.46 17.05 7.69
C PRO A 37 1.87 18.36 8.38
N SER A 38 1.45 18.58 9.63
CA SER A 38 1.82 19.77 10.40
C SER A 38 3.20 19.67 11.06
N LEU A 39 3.63 18.46 11.42
CA LEU A 39 4.93 18.23 12.07
C LEU A 39 6.11 18.20 11.07
N LEU A 40 5.85 17.80 9.83
CA LEU A 40 6.84 17.55 8.78
C LEU A 40 6.40 18.23 7.48
N PRO A 41 6.48 19.56 7.36
CA PRO A 41 6.09 20.27 6.14
C PRO A 41 6.94 19.83 4.93
N ALA A 42 6.40 20.07 3.73
CA ALA A 42 7.14 19.80 2.50
C ALA A 42 8.37 20.72 2.41
N LEU A 43 9.46 20.18 1.89
CA LEU A 43 10.61 20.98 1.48
C LEU A 43 10.27 21.70 0.16
N PRO A 44 10.86 22.88 -0.10
CA PRO A 44 10.79 23.49 -1.40
C PRO A 44 11.26 22.51 -2.49
N ALA A 45 10.45 22.37 -3.53
CA ALA A 45 10.75 21.53 -4.69
C ALA A 45 10.30 22.25 -5.97
N PRO A 46 11.06 22.13 -7.08
CA PRO A 46 10.70 22.79 -8.33
C PRO A 46 9.39 22.23 -8.90
N PHE A 47 8.64 23.09 -9.59
CA PHE A 47 7.56 22.62 -10.45
C PHE A 47 8.15 21.72 -11.54
N THR A 48 7.65 20.50 -11.61
CA THR A 48 7.93 19.53 -12.67
C THR A 48 6.59 19.11 -13.26
N PRO A 49 6.33 19.36 -14.56
CA PRO A 49 5.10 18.90 -15.19
C PRO A 49 5.06 17.37 -15.19
N ASN A 50 3.86 16.80 -15.19
CA ASN A 50 3.69 15.36 -15.35
C ASN A 50 4.32 14.91 -16.68
N VAL A 51 5.30 14.01 -16.62
CA VAL A 51 5.98 13.43 -17.79
C VAL A 51 5.50 12.02 -18.12
N GLU A 52 4.61 11.47 -17.30
CA GLU A 52 4.13 10.10 -17.44
C GLU A 52 2.99 10.04 -18.47
N PRO A 53 3.04 9.09 -19.42
CA PRO A 53 2.07 9.03 -20.51
C PRO A 53 0.71 8.47 -20.05
N ASP A 54 0.70 7.66 -18.99
CA ASP A 54 -0.51 7.07 -18.44
C ASP A 54 -1.32 8.14 -17.71
N CYS A 55 -2.56 8.36 -18.18
CA CYS A 55 -3.45 9.39 -17.67
C CYS A 55 -2.87 10.82 -17.73
N ALA A 56 -2.22 11.18 -18.84
CA ALA A 56 -1.67 12.53 -19.03
C ALA A 56 -2.72 13.66 -18.90
N ASP A 57 -4.00 13.37 -19.11
CA ASP A 57 -5.11 14.33 -18.96
C ASP A 57 -5.69 14.42 -17.54
N GLY A 58 -5.29 13.53 -16.63
CA GLY A 58 -5.81 13.47 -15.26
C GLY A 58 -7.31 13.17 -15.18
N SER A 59 -7.92 12.62 -16.23
CA SER A 59 -9.37 12.44 -16.29
C SER A 59 -9.90 11.39 -15.33
N ASP A 60 -11.16 11.53 -14.93
CA ASP A 60 -11.81 10.61 -13.99
C ASP A 60 -11.84 9.17 -14.52
N ALA A 61 -12.00 9.02 -15.83
CA ALA A 61 -12.00 7.74 -16.52
C ALA A 61 -10.69 6.95 -16.35
N CYS A 62 -9.59 7.58 -15.93
CA CYS A 62 -8.34 6.88 -15.66
C CYS A 62 -8.48 5.86 -14.53
N ILE A 63 -8.96 6.26 -13.36
CA ILE A 63 -9.08 5.34 -12.22
C ILE A 63 -10.09 4.23 -12.51
N ASP A 64 -11.16 4.53 -13.27
CA ASP A 64 -12.15 3.53 -13.66
C ASP A 64 -11.53 2.46 -14.60
N ARG A 65 -10.64 2.88 -15.52
CA ARG A 65 -9.87 1.94 -16.36
C ARG A 65 -8.87 1.14 -15.52
N THR A 66 -8.20 1.78 -14.55
CA THR A 66 -7.30 1.09 -13.60
C THR A 66 -8.05 -0.02 -12.86
N ILE A 67 -9.19 0.30 -12.22
CA ILE A 67 -10.02 -0.66 -11.47
C ILE A 67 -10.48 -1.80 -12.37
N THR A 68 -10.88 -1.50 -13.61
CA THR A 68 -11.31 -2.51 -14.59
C THR A 68 -10.17 -3.50 -14.88
N GLU A 69 -8.95 -2.99 -15.10
CA GLU A 69 -7.78 -3.83 -15.36
C GLU A 69 -7.36 -4.63 -14.11
N MET A 70 -7.41 -4.02 -12.92
CA MET A 70 -7.16 -4.71 -11.65
C MET A 70 -8.14 -5.87 -11.45
N LYS A 71 -9.44 -5.67 -11.69
CA LYS A 71 -10.46 -6.73 -11.62
C LYS A 71 -10.13 -7.86 -12.59
N ARG A 72 -9.79 -7.54 -13.84
CA ARG A 72 -9.40 -8.53 -14.85
C ARG A 72 -8.20 -9.37 -14.40
N ARG A 73 -7.15 -8.72 -13.88
CA ARG A 73 -5.93 -9.38 -13.39
C ARG A 73 -6.21 -10.23 -12.16
N PHE A 74 -6.97 -9.70 -11.21
CA PHE A 74 -7.39 -10.40 -10.01
C PHE A 74 -8.18 -11.68 -10.33
N HIS A 75 -9.16 -11.60 -11.24
CA HIS A 75 -9.96 -12.76 -11.65
C HIS A 75 -9.14 -13.83 -12.38
N ALA A 76 -7.98 -13.47 -12.96
CA ALA A 76 -7.09 -14.44 -13.58
C ALA A 76 -6.29 -15.26 -12.55
N VAL A 77 -6.04 -14.73 -11.36
CA VAL A 77 -5.15 -15.37 -10.35
C VAL A 77 -5.92 -16.08 -9.24
N VAL A 78 -7.11 -15.59 -8.90
CA VAL A 78 -7.95 -16.12 -7.80
C VAL A 78 -8.32 -17.60 -7.98
N PRO A 79 -8.81 -18.07 -9.14
CA PRO A 79 -9.23 -19.47 -9.29
C PRO A 79 -8.10 -20.50 -9.11
N ARG A 80 -6.85 -20.04 -9.15
CA ARG A 80 -5.65 -20.88 -9.03
C ARG A 80 -5.04 -20.83 -7.62
N CYS A 81 -5.67 -20.10 -6.69
CA CYS A 81 -5.10 -19.79 -5.38
C CYS A 81 -3.65 -19.29 -5.53
N ASP A 82 -3.41 -18.46 -6.54
CA ASP A 82 -2.10 -17.87 -6.76
C ASP A 82 -1.81 -16.91 -5.60
N HIS A 83 -0.60 -16.97 -5.05
CA HIS A 83 -0.24 -16.15 -3.91
C HIS A 83 -0.29 -14.64 -4.22
N ARG A 84 -0.15 -14.28 -5.51
CA ARG A 84 -0.34 -12.92 -6.03
C ARG A 84 -1.76 -12.37 -5.86
N ALA A 85 -2.76 -13.24 -5.63
CA ALA A 85 -4.14 -12.83 -5.42
C ALA A 85 -4.32 -11.95 -4.18
N VAL A 86 -3.47 -12.12 -3.16
CA VAL A 86 -3.55 -11.35 -1.90
C VAL A 86 -3.29 -9.87 -2.16
N PHE A 87 -2.12 -9.52 -2.70
CA PHE A 87 -1.82 -8.12 -3.00
C PHE A 87 -2.71 -7.57 -4.11
N SER A 88 -3.09 -8.38 -5.10
CA SER A 88 -4.04 -7.97 -6.14
C SER A 88 -5.41 -7.56 -5.57
N LEU A 89 -5.93 -8.30 -4.59
CA LEU A 89 -7.17 -7.95 -3.89
C LEU A 89 -6.99 -6.66 -3.09
N ALA A 90 -5.96 -6.62 -2.26
CA ALA A 90 -5.74 -5.49 -1.36
C ALA A 90 -5.54 -4.18 -2.15
N TYR A 91 -4.74 -4.22 -3.22
CA TYR A 91 -4.53 -3.05 -4.07
C TYR A 91 -5.82 -2.62 -4.79
N LEU A 92 -6.61 -3.57 -5.30
CA LEU A 92 -7.92 -3.28 -5.87
C LEU A 92 -8.84 -2.55 -4.87
N ARG A 93 -8.92 -3.02 -3.61
CA ARG A 93 -9.75 -2.39 -2.58
C ARG A 93 -9.26 -0.98 -2.22
N VAL A 94 -7.95 -0.78 -2.14
CA VAL A 94 -7.35 0.55 -1.94
C VAL A 94 -7.72 1.49 -3.08
N THR A 95 -7.56 1.07 -4.33
CA THR A 95 -7.90 1.92 -5.49
C THR A 95 -9.41 2.20 -5.59
N GLU A 96 -10.28 1.23 -5.25
CA GLU A 96 -11.73 1.47 -5.16
C GLU A 96 -12.07 2.53 -4.10
N ASP A 97 -11.40 2.52 -2.94
CA ASP A 97 -11.57 3.54 -1.89
C ASP A 97 -10.94 4.90 -2.28
N VAL A 98 -9.81 4.93 -2.99
CA VAL A 98 -9.22 6.16 -3.55
C VAL A 98 -10.20 6.83 -4.52
N ARG A 99 -10.84 6.05 -5.40
CA ARG A 99 -11.91 6.55 -6.28
C ARG A 99 -13.05 7.17 -5.46
N ALA A 100 -13.54 6.48 -4.44
CA ALA A 100 -14.60 7.00 -3.58
C ALA A 100 -14.18 8.29 -2.87
N ALA A 101 -12.99 8.33 -2.28
CA ALA A 101 -12.45 9.51 -1.62
C ALA A 101 -12.33 10.72 -2.57
N ARG A 102 -11.95 10.48 -3.82
CA ARG A 102 -11.94 11.51 -4.86
C ARG A 102 -13.33 12.00 -5.20
N ASP A 103 -14.30 11.10 -5.37
CA ASP A 103 -15.70 11.46 -5.66
C ASP A 103 -16.31 12.28 -4.50
N GLU A 104 -15.85 12.04 -3.28
CA GLU A 104 -16.22 12.77 -2.06
C GLU A 104 -15.46 14.10 -1.87
N GLY A 105 -14.54 14.46 -2.77
CA GLY A 105 -13.82 15.73 -2.73
C GLY A 105 -12.71 15.82 -1.67
N VAL A 106 -12.14 14.69 -1.26
CA VAL A 106 -11.03 14.64 -0.27
C VAL A 106 -9.77 15.36 -0.77
N PHE A 107 -9.54 15.38 -2.08
CA PHE A 107 -8.32 15.90 -2.70
C PHE A 107 -8.57 17.26 -3.36
N GLN A 108 -7.61 18.16 -3.22
CA GLN A 108 -7.59 19.50 -3.82
C GLN A 108 -7.26 19.44 -5.32
N ASP A 109 -6.38 18.51 -5.72
CA ASP A 109 -5.99 18.28 -7.12
C ASP A 109 -6.37 16.84 -7.57
N PRO A 110 -7.65 16.57 -7.88
CA PRO A 110 -8.11 15.24 -8.28
C PRO A 110 -7.51 14.78 -9.63
N ALA A 111 -7.14 15.71 -10.51
CA ALA A 111 -6.51 15.36 -11.79
C ALA A 111 -5.09 14.81 -11.59
N TRP A 112 -4.34 15.40 -10.67
CA TRP A 112 -3.05 14.87 -10.25
C TRP A 112 -3.18 13.50 -9.58
N LEU A 113 -4.15 13.33 -8.67
CA LEU A 113 -4.43 12.03 -8.05
C LEU A 113 -4.72 10.92 -9.09
N ASN A 114 -5.51 11.24 -10.12
CA ASN A 114 -5.83 10.27 -11.18
C ASN A 114 -4.60 9.87 -11.98
N SER A 115 -3.69 10.81 -12.20
CA SER A 115 -2.40 10.55 -12.84
C SER A 115 -1.54 9.65 -11.95
N GLU A 116 -1.45 9.98 -10.65
CA GLU A 116 -0.77 9.18 -9.66
C GLU A 116 -1.28 7.73 -9.64
N ASP A 117 -2.58 7.51 -9.49
CA ASP A 117 -3.18 6.16 -9.45
C ASP A 117 -2.86 5.36 -10.72
N ALA A 118 -3.10 5.95 -11.90
CA ALA A 118 -2.91 5.26 -13.16
C ALA A 118 -1.44 4.87 -13.41
N VAL A 119 -0.51 5.78 -13.13
CA VAL A 119 0.93 5.51 -13.29
C VAL A 119 1.39 4.50 -12.25
N PHE A 120 0.95 4.62 -10.99
CA PHE A 120 1.34 3.70 -9.94
C PHE A 120 0.88 2.27 -10.26
N ALA A 121 -0.37 2.11 -10.72
CA ALA A 121 -0.90 0.84 -11.17
C ALA A 121 -0.14 0.30 -12.38
N ARG A 122 0.20 1.17 -13.34
CA ARG A 122 1.01 0.79 -14.51
C ARG A 122 2.38 0.26 -14.11
N MET A 123 3.04 0.87 -13.11
CA MET A 123 4.32 0.37 -12.59
C MET A 123 4.19 -1.06 -12.09
N TYR A 124 3.17 -1.35 -11.28
CA TYR A 124 2.87 -2.69 -10.79
C TYR A 124 2.58 -3.68 -11.93
N PHE A 125 1.70 -3.32 -12.86
CA PHE A 125 1.35 -4.19 -13.99
C PHE A 125 2.56 -4.51 -14.87
N SER A 126 3.44 -3.53 -15.08
CA SER A 126 4.63 -3.69 -15.92
C SER A 126 5.63 -4.67 -15.28
N VAL A 127 5.91 -4.55 -13.98
CA VAL A 127 6.82 -5.47 -13.30
C VAL A 127 6.20 -6.86 -13.13
N TYR A 128 4.88 -6.94 -12.92
CA TYR A 128 4.14 -8.20 -12.89
C TYR A 128 4.27 -8.95 -14.24
N ASP A 129 4.00 -8.26 -15.34
CA ASP A 129 4.02 -8.85 -16.68
C ASP A 129 5.44 -9.24 -17.10
N ALA A 130 6.43 -8.38 -16.82
CA ALA A 130 7.84 -8.69 -17.09
C ALA A 130 8.31 -9.92 -16.30
N TYR A 131 7.95 -10.01 -15.02
CA TYR A 131 8.29 -11.17 -14.20
C TYR A 131 7.61 -12.46 -14.72
N ALA A 132 6.32 -12.39 -15.05
CA ALA A 132 5.57 -13.52 -15.60
C ALA A 132 6.12 -14.00 -16.96
N ALA A 133 6.68 -13.09 -17.76
CA ALA A 133 7.36 -13.38 -19.02
C ALA A 133 8.81 -13.88 -18.84
N GLY A 134 9.31 -14.00 -17.61
CA GLY A 134 10.68 -14.41 -17.31
C GLY A 134 11.74 -13.32 -17.54
N GLN A 135 11.34 -12.07 -17.77
CA GLN A 135 12.22 -10.93 -18.06
C GLN A 135 12.74 -10.28 -16.77
N ARG A 136 13.48 -11.06 -15.98
CA ARG A 136 13.89 -10.67 -14.61
C ARG A 136 14.82 -9.46 -14.55
N ASP A 137 15.67 -9.25 -15.56
CA ASP A 137 16.66 -8.16 -15.54
C ASP A 137 16.01 -6.76 -15.48
N GLY A 138 14.77 -6.63 -15.95
CA GLY A 138 13.98 -5.39 -15.87
C GLY A 138 13.12 -5.26 -14.61
N VAL A 139 13.09 -6.27 -13.74
CA VAL A 139 12.26 -6.28 -12.53
C VAL A 139 13.11 -5.83 -11.34
N PRO A 140 12.69 -4.80 -10.57
CA PRO A 140 13.41 -4.36 -9.39
C PRO A 140 13.59 -5.49 -8.37
N MET A 141 14.72 -5.51 -7.65
CA MET A 141 15.04 -6.60 -6.73
C MET A 141 13.99 -6.79 -5.63
N ALA A 142 13.40 -5.71 -5.10
CA ALA A 142 12.31 -5.80 -4.12
C ALA A 142 11.09 -6.56 -4.69
N TRP A 143 10.73 -6.31 -5.96
CA TRP A 143 9.68 -7.04 -6.66
C TRP A 143 10.07 -8.48 -6.98
N GLN A 144 11.32 -8.72 -7.39
CA GLN A 144 11.81 -10.10 -7.60
C GLN A 144 11.68 -10.93 -6.33
N LEU A 145 12.05 -10.37 -5.17
CA LEU A 145 11.91 -11.04 -3.88
C LEU A 145 10.45 -11.35 -3.54
N ALA A 146 9.54 -10.40 -3.74
CA ALA A 146 8.11 -10.60 -3.50
C ALA A 146 7.54 -11.70 -4.40
N PHE A 147 7.74 -11.57 -5.72
CA PHE A 147 7.23 -12.56 -6.68
C PHE A 147 7.89 -13.94 -6.54
N ASP A 148 9.17 -14.01 -6.16
CA ASP A 148 9.84 -15.28 -5.89
C ASP A 148 9.23 -15.96 -4.67
N SER A 149 8.95 -15.22 -3.59
CA SER A 149 8.26 -15.75 -2.41
C SER A 149 6.83 -16.23 -2.70
N GLU A 150 6.08 -15.49 -3.52
CA GLU A 150 4.73 -15.88 -3.95
C GLU A 150 4.77 -17.13 -4.85
N ARG A 151 5.72 -17.21 -5.80
CA ARG A 151 5.88 -18.38 -6.67
C ARG A 151 6.29 -19.62 -5.87
N GLU A 152 7.25 -19.46 -4.96
CA GLU A 152 7.78 -20.54 -4.11
C GLU A 152 6.83 -20.88 -2.96
N ARG A 153 5.77 -20.08 -2.76
CA ARG A 153 4.75 -20.25 -1.74
C ARG A 153 5.37 -20.33 -0.35
N GLU A 154 6.34 -19.47 -0.04
CA GLU A 154 7.13 -19.58 1.20
C GLU A 154 6.50 -18.84 2.40
N LEU A 155 5.52 -17.97 2.16
CA LEU A 155 5.01 -17.02 3.15
C LEU A 155 3.50 -17.19 3.38
N SER A 156 3.03 -16.70 4.54
CA SER A 156 1.61 -16.50 4.80
C SER A 156 1.03 -15.42 3.87
N ALA A 157 -0.30 -15.28 3.81
CA ALA A 157 -0.91 -14.20 3.04
C ALA A 157 -0.45 -12.82 3.53
N LEU A 158 -0.31 -12.63 4.85
CA LEU A 158 0.25 -11.39 5.41
C LEU A 158 1.70 -11.16 4.97
N GLY A 159 2.51 -12.22 4.89
CA GLY A 159 3.89 -12.13 4.38
C GLY A 159 3.95 -11.70 2.92
N ASP A 160 3.15 -12.32 2.04
CA ASP A 160 3.06 -11.92 0.63
C ASP A 160 2.57 -10.47 0.50
N PHE A 161 1.55 -10.10 1.28
CA PHE A 161 1.02 -8.74 1.32
C PHE A 161 2.10 -7.72 1.68
N LEU A 162 2.82 -7.91 2.79
CA LEU A 162 3.85 -6.98 3.25
C LEU A 162 5.04 -6.90 2.27
N MET A 163 5.42 -8.00 1.64
CA MET A 163 6.47 -8.03 0.61
C MET A 163 6.11 -7.18 -0.60
N SER A 164 4.90 -7.39 -1.15
CA SER A 164 4.41 -6.66 -2.31
C SER A 164 4.11 -5.20 -1.97
N MET A 165 3.59 -4.91 -0.76
CA MET A 165 3.46 -3.54 -0.26
C MET A 165 4.81 -2.83 -0.15
N ASN A 166 5.84 -3.50 0.37
CA ASN A 166 7.17 -2.89 0.45
C ASN A 166 7.71 -2.54 -0.94
N ALA A 167 7.59 -3.44 -1.91
CA ALA A 167 8.03 -3.17 -3.28
C ALA A 167 7.22 -2.04 -3.92
N HIS A 168 5.91 -2.03 -3.73
CA HIS A 168 5.05 -1.01 -4.33
C HIS A 168 5.21 0.36 -3.64
N ILE A 169 5.11 0.42 -2.31
CA ILE A 169 5.19 1.68 -1.57
C ILE A 169 6.63 2.17 -1.51
N ASN A 170 7.53 1.40 -0.90
CA ASN A 170 8.86 1.91 -0.57
C ASN A 170 9.78 2.05 -1.78
N ARG A 171 9.55 1.27 -2.86
CA ARG A 171 10.35 1.36 -4.09
C ARG A 171 9.66 2.15 -5.17
N ASP A 172 8.44 1.81 -5.59
CA ASP A 172 7.84 2.43 -6.79
C ASP A 172 7.35 3.86 -6.51
N PHE A 173 6.70 4.08 -5.37
CA PHE A 173 5.99 5.33 -5.06
C PHE A 173 6.88 6.59 -5.11
N PRO A 174 8.12 6.61 -4.60
CA PRO A 174 9.00 7.78 -4.74
C PRO A 174 9.27 8.16 -6.20
N PHE A 175 9.46 7.16 -7.08
CA PHE A 175 9.71 7.41 -8.50
C PHE A 175 8.45 7.91 -9.19
N LEU A 176 7.30 7.33 -8.86
CA LEU A 176 5.99 7.81 -9.30
C LEU A 176 5.81 9.28 -8.94
N LEU A 177 5.93 9.65 -7.66
CA LEU A 177 5.72 11.03 -7.18
C LEU A 177 6.66 12.01 -7.89
N ALA A 178 7.92 11.61 -8.10
CA ALA A 178 8.89 12.40 -8.84
C ALA A 178 8.54 12.55 -10.35
N GLY A 179 7.85 11.58 -10.95
CA GLY A 179 7.41 11.59 -12.35
C GLY A 179 6.15 12.42 -12.60
N VAL A 180 5.15 12.31 -11.71
CA VAL A 180 3.89 13.10 -11.81
C VAL A 180 4.01 14.52 -11.26
N GLY A 181 5.08 14.79 -10.50
CA GLY A 181 5.43 16.11 -9.98
C GLY A 181 4.77 16.44 -8.63
N ILE A 182 5.57 16.82 -7.64
CA ILE A 182 5.14 17.07 -6.25
C ILE A 182 4.84 18.54 -5.91
N THR A 183 5.04 19.44 -6.86
CA THR A 183 4.77 20.88 -6.74
C THR A 183 3.81 21.30 -7.85
N ARG A 184 2.83 22.16 -7.53
CA ARG A 184 1.86 22.72 -8.49
C ARG A 184 2.47 23.82 -9.36
N PRO A 185 1.84 24.20 -10.49
CA PRO A 185 2.32 25.28 -11.35
C PRO A 185 2.48 26.63 -10.65
N ASP A 186 1.71 26.89 -9.59
CA ASP A 186 1.79 28.10 -8.77
C ASP A 186 2.89 28.06 -7.68
N GLY A 187 3.67 26.97 -7.62
CA GLY A 187 4.73 26.75 -6.65
C GLY A 187 4.27 26.16 -5.32
N THR A 188 2.98 25.90 -5.12
CA THR A 188 2.47 25.27 -3.89
C THR A 188 2.74 23.76 -3.88
N THR A 189 2.99 23.19 -2.71
CA THR A 189 3.26 21.75 -2.56
C THR A 189 1.98 20.90 -2.69
N ARG A 190 2.09 19.72 -3.31
CA ARG A 190 1.03 18.71 -3.35
C ARG A 190 1.01 17.78 -2.12
N LYS A 191 1.90 17.99 -1.14
CA LYS A 191 1.94 17.20 0.10
C LYS A 191 0.58 17.10 0.81
N PRO A 192 -0.24 18.16 0.89
CA PRO A 192 -1.57 18.05 1.49
C PRO A 192 -2.47 17.01 0.81
N ASP A 193 -2.40 16.87 -0.52
CA ASP A 193 -3.17 15.84 -1.25
C ASP A 193 -2.60 14.45 -1.02
N HIS A 194 -1.26 14.30 -1.01
CA HIS A 194 -0.60 13.05 -0.64
C HIS A 194 -0.99 12.58 0.76
N ASP A 195 -1.04 13.49 1.73
CA ASP A 195 -1.34 13.15 3.11
C ASP A 195 -2.84 13.00 3.39
N ALA A 196 -3.71 13.60 2.57
CA ALA A 196 -5.17 13.57 2.75
C ALA A 196 -5.74 12.13 2.81
N TYR A 197 -5.08 11.17 2.15
CA TYR A 197 -5.52 9.77 2.15
C TYR A 197 -5.13 8.99 3.42
N ASN A 198 -4.20 9.48 4.23
CA ASN A 198 -3.63 8.72 5.37
C ASN A 198 -4.71 8.21 6.35
N ILE A 199 -5.71 9.04 6.65
CA ILE A 199 -6.80 8.69 7.58
C ILE A 199 -7.70 7.59 7.02
N ARG A 200 -8.00 7.63 5.71
CA ARG A 200 -8.81 6.57 5.07
C ARG A 200 -8.05 5.28 4.98
N LEU A 201 -6.80 5.36 4.54
CA LEU A 201 -5.91 4.22 4.44
C LEU A 201 -5.79 3.49 5.79
N ALA A 202 -5.72 4.21 6.90
CA ALA A 202 -5.72 3.64 8.26
C ALA A 202 -6.92 2.72 8.52
N ARG A 203 -8.11 3.13 8.07
CA ARG A 203 -9.37 2.42 8.30
C ARG A 203 -9.58 1.26 7.34
N LEU A 204 -8.81 1.19 6.26
CA LEU A 204 -9.00 0.22 5.19
C LEU A 204 -8.23 -1.10 5.43
N TYR A 205 -7.17 -1.11 6.23
CA TYR A 205 -6.37 -2.33 6.43
C TYR A 205 -7.14 -3.45 7.10
N ALA A 206 -7.78 -3.19 8.24
CA ALA A 206 -8.53 -4.20 8.97
C ALA A 206 -9.60 -4.90 8.08
N PRO A 207 -10.50 -4.18 7.38
CA PRO A 207 -11.47 -4.83 6.50
C PRO A 207 -10.83 -5.56 5.31
N VAL A 208 -9.72 -5.05 4.76
CA VAL A 208 -9.00 -5.73 3.66
C VAL A 208 -8.33 -7.02 4.13
N LEU A 209 -7.64 -7.00 5.27
CA LEU A 209 -7.00 -8.19 5.83
C LEU A 209 -8.02 -9.23 6.25
N LYS A 210 -9.19 -8.81 6.75
CA LYS A 210 -10.32 -9.70 6.99
C LYS A 210 -10.82 -10.38 5.71
N GLU A 211 -11.01 -9.64 4.61
CA GLU A 211 -11.40 -10.25 3.33
C GLU A 211 -10.30 -11.21 2.81
N VAL A 212 -9.03 -10.86 2.98
CA VAL A 212 -7.91 -11.75 2.67
C VAL A 212 -7.97 -13.02 3.54
N ALA A 213 -8.32 -12.89 4.81
CA ALA A 213 -8.40 -14.02 5.73
C ALA A 213 -9.52 -14.99 5.36
N GLU A 214 -10.71 -14.44 5.15
CA GLU A 214 -11.90 -15.19 4.74
C GLU A 214 -11.67 -15.95 3.43
N ARG A 215 -10.88 -15.40 2.50
CA ARG A 215 -10.73 -15.98 1.15
C ARG A 215 -9.47 -16.82 0.97
N PHE A 216 -8.34 -16.42 1.55
CA PHE A 216 -7.04 -16.93 1.12
C PHE A 216 -6.26 -17.63 2.22
N ASP A 217 -6.28 -17.12 3.45
CA ASP A 217 -5.47 -17.65 4.54
C ASP A 217 -6.09 -17.21 5.88
N PRO A 218 -6.68 -18.10 6.69
CA PRO A 218 -7.41 -17.71 7.90
C PRO A 218 -6.51 -17.08 8.96
N THR A 219 -5.18 -17.07 8.74
CA THR A 219 -4.21 -16.42 9.62
C THR A 219 -3.84 -15.00 9.18
N ALA A 220 -4.42 -14.50 8.07
CA ALA A 220 -4.08 -13.19 7.54
C ALA A 220 -4.52 -12.02 8.44
N ASP A 221 -5.55 -12.23 9.25
CA ASP A 221 -6.07 -11.31 10.26
C ASP A 221 -5.81 -11.78 11.70
N ASP A 222 -5.13 -12.93 11.90
CA ASP A 222 -4.67 -13.41 13.23
C ASP A 222 -3.74 -12.42 13.92
N PHE A 223 -3.19 -11.47 13.16
CA PHE A 223 -2.72 -10.21 13.69
C PHE A 223 -3.94 -9.38 14.13
N GLU A 224 -4.68 -9.87 15.14
CA GLU A 224 -5.56 -9.03 15.94
C GLU A 224 -4.66 -8.08 16.72
N LEU A 225 -4.35 -6.99 16.04
CA LEU A 225 -3.50 -5.91 16.48
C LEU A 225 -4.16 -5.08 17.62
N GLY A 226 -5.13 -5.62 18.37
CA GLY A 226 -5.86 -4.89 19.42
C GLY A 226 -6.13 -3.42 19.06
N PRO A 227 -6.19 -2.49 20.02
CA PRO A 227 -6.09 -1.07 19.70
C PRO A 227 -4.63 -0.62 19.52
N VAL A 228 -3.70 -1.18 20.30
CA VAL A 228 -2.31 -0.71 20.41
C VAL A 228 -1.42 -1.17 19.26
N ASP A 229 -1.67 -2.36 18.76
CA ASP A 229 -0.93 -2.92 17.64
C ASP A 229 -1.49 -2.32 16.31
N ASP A 230 -2.78 -1.90 16.26
CA ASP A 230 -3.42 -1.23 15.10
C ASP A 230 -2.79 0.15 14.91
N GLU A 231 -2.54 0.82 16.03
CA GLU A 231 -1.75 2.05 16.11
C GLU A 231 -0.32 1.86 15.58
N ALA A 232 0.34 0.74 15.92
CA ALA A 232 1.69 0.45 15.46
C ALA A 232 1.74 0.20 13.95
N ALA A 233 0.82 -0.60 13.41
CA ALA A 233 0.70 -0.82 11.97
C ALA A 233 0.42 0.50 11.23
N TYR A 234 -0.49 1.32 11.76
CA TYR A 234 -0.79 2.64 11.21
C TYR A 234 0.42 3.58 11.25
N ALA A 235 1.18 3.60 12.35
CA ALA A 235 2.39 4.40 12.48
C ALA A 235 3.47 3.99 11.46
N ILE A 236 3.63 2.68 11.21
CA ILE A 236 4.56 2.16 10.20
C ILE A 236 4.16 2.66 8.81
N LEU A 237 2.88 2.59 8.46
CA LEU A 237 2.40 2.96 7.15
C LEU A 237 2.49 4.47 6.89
N GLN A 238 2.15 5.28 7.88
CA GLN A 238 2.40 6.72 7.80
C GLN A 238 3.89 7.02 7.67
N SER A 239 4.75 6.30 8.41
CA SER A 239 6.20 6.47 8.31
C SER A 239 6.71 6.13 6.91
N TRP A 240 6.16 5.09 6.28
CA TRP A 240 6.47 4.76 4.88
C TRP A 240 5.96 5.84 3.93
N ARG A 241 4.72 6.33 4.11
CA ARG A 241 4.17 7.42 3.28
C ARG A 241 4.94 8.74 3.40
N GLU A 242 5.45 9.03 4.59
CA GLU A 242 6.35 10.17 4.79
C GLU A 242 7.72 9.90 4.13
N GLY A 243 8.29 8.71 4.33
CA GLY A 243 9.56 8.30 3.72
C GLY A 243 9.55 8.38 2.20
N VAL A 244 8.45 7.95 1.54
CA VAL A 244 8.34 8.05 0.08
C VAL A 244 8.24 9.49 -0.40
N TRP A 245 7.54 10.36 0.35
CA TRP A 245 7.49 11.79 0.06
C TRP A 245 8.88 12.43 0.13
N ARG A 246 9.66 12.12 1.19
CA ARG A 246 11.04 12.60 1.32
C ARG A 246 11.95 12.08 0.22
N ASN A 247 11.76 10.83 -0.21
CA ASN A 247 12.52 10.29 -1.33
C ASN A 247 12.14 10.97 -2.66
N ALA A 248 10.87 11.31 -2.88
CA ALA A 248 10.44 12.10 -4.03
C ALA A 248 11.08 13.51 -4.01
N GLU A 249 11.07 14.19 -2.86
CA GLU A 249 11.76 15.48 -2.68
C GLU A 249 13.25 15.38 -3.01
N ARG A 250 13.94 14.32 -2.56
CA ARG A 250 15.35 14.05 -2.89
C ARG A 250 15.55 13.82 -4.39
N LEU A 251 14.64 13.12 -5.05
CA LEU A 251 14.73 12.83 -6.49
C LEU A 251 14.56 14.10 -7.33
N VAL A 252 13.58 14.95 -7.02
CA VAL A 252 13.30 16.17 -7.80
C VAL A 252 14.27 17.31 -7.50
N ASN A 253 14.86 17.34 -6.31
CA ASN A 253 15.86 18.36 -5.92
C ASN A 253 17.30 17.95 -6.27
N ALA A 254 17.54 16.74 -6.79
CA ALA A 254 18.85 16.33 -7.25
C ALA A 254 19.35 17.24 -8.38
N ARG A 255 20.52 17.85 -8.20
CA ARG A 255 21.09 18.87 -9.12
C ARG A 255 21.79 18.26 -10.33
N THR A 256 22.15 16.99 -10.24
CA THR A 256 22.87 16.28 -11.30
C THR A 256 22.30 14.88 -11.51
N PRO A 257 22.47 14.30 -12.71
CA PRO A 257 22.10 12.90 -12.95
C PRO A 257 22.76 11.92 -11.98
N ALA A 258 24.01 12.19 -11.56
CA ALA A 258 24.73 11.34 -10.60
C ALA A 258 24.10 11.40 -9.20
N GLU A 259 23.72 12.59 -8.73
CA GLU A 259 23.01 12.78 -7.45
C GLU A 259 21.65 12.07 -7.49
N ARG A 260 20.90 12.21 -8.59
CA ARG A 260 19.62 11.52 -8.75
C ARG A 260 19.78 10.00 -8.75
N ALA A 261 20.83 9.49 -9.40
CA ALA A 261 21.15 8.06 -9.40
C ALA A 261 21.52 7.54 -8.00
N GLN A 262 22.23 8.33 -7.17
CA GLN A 262 22.52 7.96 -5.78
C GLN A 262 21.24 7.88 -4.94
N VAL A 263 20.31 8.82 -5.10
CA VAL A 263 19.01 8.78 -4.44
C VAL A 263 18.23 7.53 -4.87
N ALA A 264 18.14 7.28 -6.18
CA ALA A 264 17.50 6.09 -6.73
C ALA A 264 18.11 4.79 -6.16
N ALA A 265 19.43 4.68 -6.12
CA ALA A 265 20.13 3.53 -5.55
C ALA A 265 19.81 3.34 -4.05
N SER A 266 19.66 4.43 -3.29
CA SER A 266 19.29 4.34 -1.87
C SER A 266 17.86 3.82 -1.65
N ILE A 267 16.93 4.19 -2.54
CA ILE A 267 15.53 3.70 -2.53
C ILE A 267 15.51 2.20 -2.83
N GLU A 268 16.20 1.79 -3.89
CA GLU A 268 16.32 0.37 -4.28
C GLU A 268 16.96 -0.48 -3.17
N ALA A 269 18.03 0.02 -2.55
CA ALA A 269 18.73 -0.65 -1.46
C ALA A 269 17.84 -0.80 -0.21
N TYR A 270 17.10 0.24 0.15
CA TYR A 270 16.16 0.22 1.28
C TYR A 270 15.08 -0.84 1.07
N ALA A 271 14.35 -0.77 -0.04
CA ALA A 271 13.26 -1.71 -0.31
C ALA A 271 13.75 -3.16 -0.45
N THR A 272 14.94 -3.37 -1.03
CA THR A 272 15.58 -4.69 -1.09
C THR A 272 15.90 -5.21 0.32
N THR A 273 16.41 -4.36 1.20
CA THR A 273 16.76 -4.74 2.58
C THR A 273 15.53 -5.10 3.38
N VAL A 274 14.47 -4.28 3.31
CA VAL A 274 13.18 -4.57 3.95
C VAL A 274 12.61 -5.88 3.42
N GLY A 275 12.62 -6.11 2.11
CA GLY A 275 12.14 -7.35 1.49
C GLY A 275 12.89 -8.59 1.97
N ARG A 276 14.23 -8.52 2.11
CA ARG A 276 15.02 -9.64 2.67
C ARG A 276 14.66 -9.93 4.12
N THR A 277 14.45 -8.90 4.93
CA THR A 277 14.06 -9.04 6.34
C THR A 277 12.67 -9.65 6.47
N LEU A 278 11.68 -9.15 5.72
CA LEU A 278 10.32 -9.68 5.72
C LEU A 278 10.29 -11.13 5.27
N ARG A 279 10.94 -11.48 4.15
CA ARG A 279 11.03 -12.86 3.66
C ARG A 279 11.67 -13.81 4.69
N ALA A 280 12.67 -13.35 5.44
CA ALA A 280 13.31 -14.16 6.48
C ALA A 280 12.42 -14.35 7.71
N ALA A 281 11.65 -13.32 8.10
CA ALA A 281 10.86 -13.31 9.33
C ALA A 281 9.48 -13.97 9.19
N LEU A 282 8.88 -13.96 8.00
CA LEU A 282 7.46 -14.30 7.78
C LEU A 282 7.25 -15.63 7.05
N ARG A 283 8.23 -16.54 7.12
CA ARG A 283 8.07 -17.89 6.57
C ARG A 283 6.93 -18.63 7.28
N ALA A 284 6.09 -19.28 6.48
CA ALA A 284 4.95 -20.06 6.97
C ALA A 284 4.85 -21.39 6.23
N ASP A 285 4.05 -22.31 6.75
CA ASP A 285 3.72 -23.57 6.06
C ASP A 285 2.63 -23.31 5.01
N PRO A 286 2.90 -23.47 3.69
CA PRO A 286 1.93 -23.18 2.65
C PRO A 286 0.77 -24.17 2.55
N ALA A 287 0.87 -25.35 3.16
CA ALA A 287 -0.13 -26.40 2.98
C ALA A 287 -1.51 -26.00 3.54
N ALA A 288 -1.53 -25.39 4.73
CA ALA A 288 -2.77 -24.96 5.38
C ALA A 288 -3.50 -23.87 4.58
N ARG A 289 -2.75 -22.86 4.12
CA ARG A 289 -3.25 -21.79 3.25
C ARG A 289 -3.81 -22.31 1.93
N GLY A 290 -3.07 -23.22 1.27
CA GLY A 290 -3.50 -23.80 0.00
C GLY A 290 -4.83 -24.55 0.11
N ALA A 291 -5.01 -25.33 1.17
CA ALA A 291 -6.27 -26.03 1.46
C ALA A 291 -7.41 -25.04 1.73
N TRP A 292 -7.17 -24.03 2.57
CA TRP A 292 -8.17 -23.01 2.88
C TRP A 292 -8.64 -22.27 1.63
N CYS A 293 -7.72 -21.78 0.81
CA CYS A 293 -8.08 -21.08 -0.42
C CYS A 293 -8.83 -21.97 -1.42
N ALA A 294 -8.53 -23.27 -1.50
CA ALA A 294 -9.27 -24.17 -2.38
C ALA A 294 -10.75 -24.29 -2.00
N GLU A 295 -11.06 -24.19 -0.69
CA GLU A 295 -12.42 -24.22 -0.17
C GLU A 295 -13.11 -22.85 -0.22
N HIS A 296 -12.38 -21.76 0.02
CA HIS A 296 -12.95 -20.41 0.24
C HIS A 296 -12.62 -19.39 -0.87
N GLY A 297 -11.44 -19.49 -1.48
CA GLY A 297 -10.85 -18.45 -2.32
C GLY A 297 -11.40 -18.38 -3.74
N GLY A 298 -11.95 -19.48 -4.26
CA GLY A 298 -12.50 -19.58 -5.62
C GLY A 298 -13.92 -19.02 -5.82
N GLN A 299 -14.56 -18.46 -4.79
CA GLN A 299 -15.93 -17.96 -4.93
C GLN A 299 -15.97 -16.65 -5.75
N ASP A 300 -17.03 -16.53 -6.57
CA ASP A 300 -17.27 -15.44 -7.50
C ASP A 300 -17.11 -14.07 -6.80
N PRO A 301 -16.34 -13.11 -7.35
CA PRO A 301 -16.22 -11.73 -6.84
C PRO A 301 -17.57 -11.04 -6.55
N ALA A 302 -18.66 -11.47 -7.18
CA ALA A 302 -20.01 -10.99 -6.90
C ALA A 302 -20.64 -11.52 -5.59
N SER A 303 -20.02 -12.49 -4.92
CA SER A 303 -20.56 -13.12 -3.70
C SER A 303 -20.28 -12.35 -2.41
N VAL A 304 -19.48 -11.28 -2.44
CA VAL A 304 -19.36 -10.36 -1.30
C VAL A 304 -20.58 -9.46 -1.30
N ALA A 305 -21.55 -9.82 -0.46
CA ALA A 305 -22.72 -9.00 -0.17
C ALA A 305 -22.29 -7.56 0.14
N THR A 306 -22.98 -6.62 -0.50
CA THR A 306 -22.98 -5.18 -0.23
C THR A 306 -22.65 -4.86 1.23
N VAL A 307 -21.46 -4.31 1.48
CA VAL A 307 -21.22 -3.54 2.70
C VAL A 307 -22.06 -2.29 2.56
N THR A 308 -23.26 -2.33 3.15
CA THR A 308 -24.12 -1.15 3.27
C THR A 308 -23.33 -0.08 4.03
N PRO A 309 -23.19 1.15 3.51
CA PRO A 309 -22.60 2.24 4.27
C PRO A 309 -23.41 2.39 5.56
N ALA A 310 -22.72 2.42 6.71
CA ALA A 310 -23.37 2.74 7.96
C ALA A 310 -24.08 4.09 7.79
N ALA A 311 -25.39 4.11 8.05
CA ALA A 311 -26.20 5.31 7.91
C ALA A 311 -25.58 6.44 8.73
N VAL A 312 -25.23 7.53 8.06
CA VAL A 312 -24.83 8.77 8.71
C VAL A 312 -26.03 9.24 9.54
N GLY A 313 -25.94 9.08 10.86
CA GLY A 313 -26.91 9.59 11.80
C GLY A 313 -26.98 11.11 11.67
N GLY A 314 -27.98 11.59 10.94
CA GLY A 314 -28.28 13.02 10.84
C GLY A 314 -28.67 13.55 12.21
N SER A 315 -27.75 14.28 12.85
CA SER A 315 -28.09 15.17 13.94
C SER A 315 -28.87 16.34 13.34
N ALA A 316 -30.20 16.27 13.49
CA ALA A 316 -31.08 17.39 13.28
C ALA A 316 -30.68 18.53 14.22
N ARG A 317 -30.33 19.69 13.66
CA ARG A 317 -30.32 20.96 14.39
C ARG A 317 -31.78 21.31 14.75
N PRO A 318 -32.13 21.59 16.01
CA PRO A 318 -33.36 22.29 16.31
C PRO A 318 -33.16 23.77 15.96
N GLY A 319 -34.03 24.30 15.10
CA GLY A 319 -34.17 25.73 14.90
C GLY A 319 -34.85 26.38 16.09
N THR A 320 -34.26 27.46 16.61
CA THR A 320 -34.77 28.84 16.73
C THR A 320 -33.75 29.63 17.52
#